data_AF-A0AAJ2KS05-F1
#
_entry.id   AF-A0AAJ2KS05-F1
#
_cell.length_a   1.000
_cell.length_b   1.000
_cell.length_c   1.000
_cell.angle_alpha   90.00
_cell.angle_beta   90.00
_cell.angle_gamma   90.00
#
_symmetry.space_group_name_H-M   'P 1'
#
loop_
_entity.id
_entity.type
_entity.pdbx_description
1 polymer ?
#
loop_
_entity_poly.entity_id
_entity_poly.type
_entity_poly.pdbx_seq_one_letter_code
_entity_poly.pdbx_strand_id
1 'polypeptide(L)'
;AQALAADVGRQQKLLKQKIEQLHEEVILGSAPKGMALVSGEDMQLSASDNLTLTAGKQLDVGAQKDFTLAVGKQLSLYSREGAKLFSSHNDIDIQAQGGNITT
;
A
#
# COMPACT_ATOMS: atom_id res chain seq x y z
N ALA A 1 -3.31 17.90 -10.30
CA ALA A 1 -3.46 16.43 -10.36
C ALA A 1 -4.24 15.96 -9.14
N GLN A 2 -5.19 15.05 -9.30
CA GLN A 2 -5.88 14.39 -8.19
C GLN A 2 -5.39 12.95 -8.13
N ALA A 3 -4.78 12.57 -7.00
CA ALA A 3 -4.54 11.17 -6.69
C ALA A 3 -5.86 10.49 -6.35
N LEU A 4 -5.92 9.17 -6.44
CA LEU A 4 -7.05 8.43 -5.87
C LEU A 4 -7.12 8.75 -4.37
N ALA A 5 -8.25 9.30 -3.94
CA ALA A 5 -8.51 9.46 -2.52
C ALA A 5 -8.62 8.07 -1.89
N ALA A 6 -8.00 7.87 -0.72
CA ALA A 6 -8.31 6.72 0.10
C ALA A 6 -9.83 6.67 0.34
N ASP A 7 -10.43 5.48 0.28
CA ASP A 7 -11.86 5.33 0.57
C ASP A 7 -12.11 5.50 2.07
N VAL A 8 -12.19 6.76 2.50
CA VAL A 8 -12.42 7.16 3.89
C VAL A 8 -13.76 6.63 4.41
N GLY A 9 -14.79 6.54 3.53
CA GLY A 9 -16.08 5.99 3.89
C GLY A 9 -15.98 4.52 4.31
N ARG A 10 -15.24 3.70 3.54
CA ARG A 10 -14.98 2.30 3.90
C ARG A 10 -14.12 2.18 5.16
N GLN A 11 -13.08 3.01 5.32
CA GLN A 11 -12.26 3.01 6.53
C GLN A 11 -13.09 3.33 7.79
N GLN A 12 -13.97 4.33 7.71
CA GLN A 12 -14.88 4.65 8.80
C GLN A 12 -15.86 3.51 9.09
N LYS A 13 -16.38 2.82 8.06
CA LYS A 13 -17.26 1.66 8.24
C LYS A 13 -16.54 0.51 8.97
N LEU A 14 -15.32 0.18 8.54
CA LEU A 14 -14.49 -0.82 9.21
C LEU A 14 -14.26 -0.47 10.69
N LEU A 15 -13.85 0.78 10.95
CA LEU A 15 -13.60 1.26 12.31
C LEU A 15 -14.86 1.23 13.17
N LYS A 16 -15.96 1.84 12.70
CA LYS A 16 -17.18 2.03 13.51
C LYS A 16 -18.06 0.81 13.68
N GLN A 17 -18.07 -0.10 12.69
CA GLN A 17 -19.03 -1.21 12.69
C GLN A 17 -18.39 -2.55 13.00
N LYS A 18 -17.08 -2.71 12.78
CA LYS A 18 -16.40 -4.00 13.00
C LYS A 18 -15.41 -3.95 14.15
N ILE A 19 -14.65 -2.86 14.26
CA ILE A 19 -13.56 -2.74 15.24
C ILE A 19 -14.04 -2.08 16.54
N GLU A 20 -14.86 -1.02 16.45
CA GLU A 20 -15.50 -0.40 17.60
C GLU A 20 -16.37 -1.46 18.31
N GLN A 21 -15.98 -1.81 19.53
CA GLN A 21 -16.59 -2.86 20.36
C GLN A 21 -16.45 -4.30 19.84
N LEU A 22 -15.64 -4.57 18.80
CA LEU A 22 -15.37 -5.91 18.26
C LEU A 22 -16.66 -6.69 17.92
N HIS A 23 -17.62 -6.04 17.26
CA HIS A 23 -18.93 -6.63 16.93
C HIS A 23 -18.86 -7.81 15.94
N GLU A 24 -17.70 -8.07 15.34
CA GLU A 24 -17.44 -9.13 14.36
C GLU A 24 -16.18 -9.93 14.75
N GLU A 25 -15.94 -11.08 14.11
CA GLU A 25 -14.74 -11.90 14.29
C GLU A 25 -13.48 -11.21 13.74
N VAL A 26 -12.93 -10.27 14.50
CA VAL A 26 -11.79 -9.43 14.09
C VAL A 26 -10.63 -9.51 15.08
N ILE A 27 -9.42 -9.23 14.59
CA ILE A 27 -8.23 -9.03 15.41
C ILE A 27 -7.85 -7.55 15.40
N LEU A 28 -7.73 -6.94 16.57
CA LEU A 28 -7.17 -5.61 16.77
C LEU A 28 -5.88 -5.70 17.58
N GLY A 29 -4.73 -5.52 16.94
CA GLY A 29 -3.43 -5.40 17.60
C GLY A 29 -3.07 -3.93 17.85
N SER A 30 -2.76 -3.58 19.09
CA SER A 30 -2.23 -2.24 19.45
C SER A 30 -0.98 -2.39 20.32
N ALA A 31 0.13 -1.81 19.86
CA ALA A 31 1.39 -1.86 20.57
C ALA A 31 2.10 -0.49 20.46
N PRO A 32 1.83 0.46 21.39
CA PRO A 32 2.32 1.85 21.30
C PRO A 32 3.84 2.03 21.27
N LYS A 33 4.59 0.98 21.65
CA LYS A 33 6.05 0.96 21.62
C LYS A 33 6.64 0.16 20.45
N GLY A 34 5.82 -0.51 19.65
CA GLY A 34 6.25 -1.22 18.44
C GLY A 34 5.64 -2.61 18.26
N MET A 35 5.67 -3.10 17.02
CA MET A 35 5.27 -4.45 16.60
C MET A 35 6.26 -4.94 15.53
N ALA A 36 6.59 -6.23 15.54
CA ALA A 36 7.38 -6.87 14.50
C ALA A 36 6.68 -8.14 14.01
N LEU A 37 6.57 -8.30 12.70
CA LEU A 37 6.08 -9.50 12.04
C LEU A 37 7.23 -10.00 11.15
N VAL A 38 7.72 -11.21 11.39
CA VAL A 38 8.88 -11.77 10.69
C VAL A 38 8.62 -13.23 10.33
N SER A 39 9.15 -13.68 9.18
CA SER A 39 9.13 -15.07 8.74
C SER A 39 10.53 -15.45 8.23
N GLY A 40 10.93 -16.71 8.43
CA GLY A 40 12.17 -17.25 7.85
C GLY A 40 12.00 -17.72 6.40
N GLU A 41 10.76 -17.88 5.94
CA GLU A 41 10.38 -18.33 4.61
C GLU A 41 9.29 -17.37 4.07
N ASP A 42 8.09 -17.88 3.82
CA ASP A 42 7.01 -17.12 3.20
C ASP A 42 6.21 -16.27 4.20
N MET A 43 5.67 -15.13 3.74
CA MET A 43 4.69 -14.31 4.45
C MET A 43 3.64 -13.80 3.46
N GLN A 44 2.36 -14.06 3.73
CA GLN A 44 1.24 -13.61 2.90
C GLN A 44 0.31 -12.68 3.68
N LEU A 45 0.03 -11.52 3.10
CA LEU A 45 -0.99 -10.59 3.56
C LEU A 45 -2.05 -10.48 2.46
N SER A 46 -3.28 -10.90 2.74
CA SER A 46 -4.36 -10.89 1.74
C SER A 46 -5.67 -10.42 2.35
N ALA A 47 -6.49 -9.77 1.53
CA ALA A 47 -7.83 -9.32 1.87
C ALA A 47 -8.73 -9.36 0.62
N SER A 48 -9.97 -9.84 0.76
CA SER A 48 -10.90 -9.96 -0.38
C SER A 48 -11.44 -8.63 -0.89
N ASP A 49 -11.46 -7.59 -0.05
CA ASP A 49 -11.96 -6.27 -0.41
C ASP A 49 -10.80 -5.26 -0.48
N ASN A 50 -10.14 -4.98 0.65
CA ASN A 50 -9.10 -3.94 0.70
C ASN A 50 -7.98 -4.25 1.69
N LEU A 51 -6.74 -3.92 1.32
CA LEU A 51 -5.55 -3.92 2.18
C LEU A 51 -5.01 -2.49 2.28
N THR A 52 -4.80 -1.99 3.50
CA THR A 52 -4.27 -0.64 3.75
C THR A 52 -3.00 -0.71 4.57
N LEU A 53 -1.95 -0.02 4.12
CA LEU A 53 -0.71 0.20 4.86
C LEU A 53 -0.53 1.72 5.04
N THR A 54 -0.32 2.17 6.27
CA THR A 54 -0.23 3.62 6.57
C THR A 54 0.78 3.85 7.69
N ALA A 55 1.62 4.87 7.53
CA ALA A 55 2.57 5.30 8.53
C ALA A 55 2.52 6.83 8.69
N GLY A 56 2.65 7.31 9.92
CA GLY A 56 2.60 8.76 10.21
C GLY A 56 3.86 9.54 9.83
N LYS A 57 4.97 8.85 9.53
CA LYS A 57 6.25 9.48 9.17
C LYS A 57 6.85 8.91 7.88
N GLN A 58 7.13 7.61 7.86
CA GLN A 58 7.88 6.92 6.80
C GLN A 58 7.27 5.54 6.58
N LEU A 59 7.14 5.12 5.32
CA LEU A 59 6.84 3.75 4.94
C LEU A 59 7.98 3.26 4.04
N ASP A 60 8.70 2.24 4.49
CA ASP A 60 9.78 1.61 3.72
C ASP A 60 9.33 0.22 3.26
N VAL A 61 9.44 -0.04 1.96
CA VAL A 61 9.12 -1.33 1.34
C VAL A 61 10.23 -1.64 0.35
N GLY A 62 10.77 -2.85 0.42
CA GLY A 62 11.85 -3.27 -0.46
C GLY A 62 12.00 -4.78 -0.52
N ALA A 63 12.69 -5.23 -1.57
CA ALA A 63 13.06 -6.62 -1.79
C ALA A 63 14.51 -6.68 -2.26
N GLN A 64 15.21 -7.78 -1.97
CA GLN A 64 16.60 -7.96 -2.38
C GLN A 64 16.74 -8.32 -3.87
N LYS A 65 15.77 -9.07 -4.40
CA LYS A 65 15.76 -9.53 -5.79
C LYS A 65 14.73 -8.74 -6.58
N ASP A 66 13.47 -9.14 -6.47
CA ASP A 66 12.40 -8.65 -7.33
C ASP A 66 11.31 -7.96 -6.51
N PHE A 67 10.82 -6.84 -7.02
CA PHE A 67 9.65 -6.14 -6.49
C PHE A 67 8.61 -6.01 -7.59
N THR A 68 7.42 -6.58 -7.38
CA THR A 68 6.35 -6.59 -8.38
C THR A 68 5.07 -6.03 -7.77
N LEU A 69 4.48 -5.04 -8.44
CA LEU A 69 3.16 -4.50 -8.15
C LEU A 69 2.26 -4.73 -9.35
N ALA A 70 1.18 -5.49 -9.15
CA ALA A 70 0.16 -5.76 -10.16
C ALA A 70 -1.18 -5.17 -9.70
N VAL A 71 -1.82 -4.37 -10.56
CA VAL A 71 -3.09 -3.69 -10.24
C VAL A 71 -4.07 -3.89 -11.38
N GLY A 72 -5.30 -4.33 -11.06
CA GLY A 72 -6.30 -4.67 -12.08
C GLY A 72 -7.00 -3.49 -12.76
N LYS A 73 -6.97 -2.29 -12.17
CA LYS A 73 -7.64 -1.10 -12.72
C LYS A 73 -6.75 0.14 -12.79
N GLN A 74 -6.26 0.63 -11.66
CA GLN A 74 -5.53 1.90 -11.63
C GLN A 74 -4.49 1.93 -10.51
N LEU A 75 -3.25 2.31 -10.87
CA LEU A 75 -2.21 2.71 -9.93
C LEU A 75 -2.18 4.23 -9.83
N SER A 76 -2.14 4.77 -8.61
CA SER A 76 -1.99 6.20 -8.36
C SER A 76 -0.88 6.43 -7.34
N LEU A 77 0.08 7.29 -7.69
CA LEU A 77 1.18 7.70 -6.83
C LEU A 77 1.17 9.21 -6.69
N TYR A 78 1.31 9.70 -5.46
CA TYR A 78 1.30 11.12 -5.17
C TYR A 78 2.38 11.48 -4.17
N SER A 79 3.08 12.57 -4.45
CA SER A 79 4.01 13.19 -3.53
C SER A 79 3.79 14.69 -3.52
N ARG A 80 3.93 15.29 -2.34
CA ARG A 80 3.81 16.75 -2.15
C ARG A 80 5.06 17.50 -2.59
N GLU A 81 6.23 16.93 -2.33
CA GLU A 81 7.52 17.62 -2.52
C GLU A 81 8.30 17.10 -3.74
N GLY A 82 8.06 15.85 -4.14
CA GLY A 82 8.70 15.25 -5.31
C GLY A 82 8.78 13.73 -5.26
N ALA A 83 9.06 13.14 -6.41
CA ALA A 83 9.28 11.70 -6.55
C ALA A 83 10.59 11.47 -7.29
N LYS A 84 11.23 10.33 -7.01
CA LYS A 84 12.46 9.92 -7.66
C LYS A 84 12.36 8.44 -8.03
N LEU A 85 12.78 8.11 -9.24
CA LEU A 85 12.88 6.75 -9.74
C LEU A 85 14.29 6.57 -10.31
N PHE A 86 15.01 5.57 -9.83
CA PHE A 86 16.40 5.33 -10.20
C PHE A 86 16.63 3.86 -10.50
N SER A 87 17.51 3.60 -11.45
CA SER A 87 18.15 2.30 -11.65
C SER A 87 19.66 2.53 -11.65
N SER A 88 20.40 1.67 -10.96
CA SER A 88 21.83 1.84 -10.75
C SER A 88 22.68 1.33 -11.91
N HIS A 89 22.18 0.35 -12.67
CA HIS A 89 22.95 -0.33 -13.72
C HIS A 89 22.21 -0.42 -15.06
N ASN A 90 20.88 -0.55 -15.04
CA ASN A 90 20.07 -0.83 -16.23
C ASN A 90 19.05 0.30 -16.50
N ASP A 91 18.31 0.21 -17.58
CA ASP A 91 17.32 1.22 -17.95
C ASP A 91 16.07 1.18 -17.05
N ILE A 92 15.41 2.34 -16.96
CA ILE A 92 14.05 2.43 -16.45
C ILE A 92 13.13 2.42 -17.68
N ASP A 93 12.31 1.38 -17.79
CA ASP A 93 11.32 1.25 -18.85
C ASP A 93 9.94 1.67 -18.34
N ILE A 94 9.33 2.66 -19.00
CA ILE A 94 7.99 3.18 -18.68
C ILE A 94 7.17 3.13 -19.97
N GLN A 95 6.05 2.42 -19.93
CA GLN A 95 5.21 2.20 -21.12
C GLN A 95 3.73 2.45 -20.81
N ALA A 96 3.04 3.02 -21.79
CA ALA A 96 1.58 3.00 -21.88
C ALA A 96 1.18 2.13 -23.09
N GLN A 97 1.06 0.81 -22.90
CA GLN A 97 0.88 -0.15 -24.00
C GLN A 97 -0.37 0.09 -24.87
N GLY A 98 -1.42 0.69 -24.29
CA GLY A 98 -2.65 1.04 -25.00
C GLY A 98 -2.97 2.53 -24.97
N GLY A 99 -2.01 3.40 -24.64
CA GLY A 99 -2.27 4.81 -24.40
C GLY A 99 -1.02 5.68 -24.51
N ASN A 100 -1.05 6.82 -23.82
CA ASN A 100 0.02 7.82 -23.86
C ASN A 100 0.67 7.97 -22.49
N ILE A 101 1.96 8.34 -22.49
CA ILE A 101 2.67 8.84 -21.32
C ILE A 101 2.58 10.37 -21.39
N THR A 102 2.07 10.99 -20.33
CA THR A 102 2.02 12.45 -20.19
C THR A 102 2.98 12.86 -19.08
N THR A 103 3.85 13.83 -19.35
CA THR A 103 4.87 14.35 -18.43
C THR A 103 4.71 15.82 -18.19
#